data_AF-A0A1H7KQ00-F1
#
_entry.id   AF-A0A1H7KQ00-F1
#
_cell.length_a   1.000
_cell.length_b   1.000
_cell.length_c   1.000
_cell.angle_alpha   90.00
_cell.angle_beta   90.00
_cell.angle_gamma   90.00
#
_symmetry.space_group_name_H-M   'P 1'
#
loop_
_entity.id
_entity.type
_entity.pdbx_description
1 polymer ?
#
loop_
_entity_poly.entity_id
_entity_poly.type
_entity_poly.pdbx_seq_one_letter_code
_entity_poly.pdbx_strand_id
1 'polypeptide(L)'
;MGQAKLRGNKEERIGQSKAKRQPPETGLYVSTRKPLGMRFVVEDVIFDEDEEGFFLVQLIDKASADDMSVMGDELDPDEWFALVDQYGLVKTRS
;
A
#
# COMPACT_ATOMS: atom_id res chain seq x y z
N MET A 1 -30.03 -2.45 32.26
CA MET A 1 -29.75 -1.07 31.79
C MET A 1 -28.59 -1.16 30.82
N GLY A 2 -28.81 -0.72 29.58
CA GLY A 2 -27.92 -0.95 28.44
C GLY A 2 -26.74 0.02 28.33
N GLN A 3 -25.69 -0.50 27.69
CA GLN A 3 -24.67 0.09 26.81
C GLN A 3 -24.12 1.51 27.07
N ALA A 4 -22.78 1.57 27.07
CA ALA A 4 -21.95 2.21 26.03
C ALA A 4 -20.82 3.04 26.61
N LYS A 5 -19.59 2.51 26.55
CA LYS A 5 -18.36 3.32 26.44
C LYS A 5 -17.37 2.63 25.50
N LEU A 6 -17.65 2.74 24.20
CA LEU A 6 -16.68 2.51 23.13
C LEU A 6 -16.40 3.89 22.51
N ARG A 7 -15.47 4.63 23.11
CA ARG A 7 -14.95 5.89 22.56
C ARG A 7 -13.47 5.95 22.91
N GLY A 8 -12.63 5.63 21.93
CA GLY A 8 -11.18 5.69 22.05
C GLY A 8 -10.48 4.65 21.20
N ASN A 9 -10.71 4.64 19.88
CA ASN A 9 -10.02 3.74 18.96
C ASN A 9 -9.89 4.31 17.53
N LYS A 10 -10.14 5.62 17.32
CA LYS A 10 -10.08 6.23 15.99
C LYS A 10 -8.86 7.12 15.80
N GLU A 11 -8.38 7.78 16.86
CA GLU A 11 -7.25 8.72 16.76
C GLU A 11 -5.88 8.04 16.91
N GLU A 12 -5.77 6.98 17.72
CA GLU A 12 -4.49 6.28 17.95
C GLU A 12 -4.00 5.50 16.72
N ARG A 13 -4.90 5.06 15.84
CA ARG A 13 -4.52 4.36 14.59
C ARG A 13 -3.92 5.28 13.54
N ILE A 14 -4.28 6.56 13.55
CA ILE A 14 -3.82 7.53 12.54
C ILE A 14 -2.38 7.98 12.84
N GLY A 15 -2.01 8.06 14.14
CA GLY A 15 -0.66 8.38 14.58
C GLY A 15 0.37 7.29 14.29
N GLN A 16 -0.03 6.01 14.29
CA GLN A 16 0.84 4.88 13.96
C GLN A 16 1.11 4.75 12.45
N SER A 17 0.17 5.19 11.59
CA SER A 17 0.31 5.15 10.12
C SER A 17 1.31 6.16 9.56
N LYS A 18 1.63 7.24 10.30
CA LYS A 18 2.67 8.21 9.87
C LYS A 18 4.08 7.85 10.34
N ALA A 19 4.21 6.99 11.36
CA ALA A 19 5.49 6.74 12.02
C ALA A 19 6.44 5.80 11.24
N LYS A 20 5.98 5.13 10.18
CA LYS A 20 6.84 4.36 9.25
C LYS A 20 6.27 4.41 7.84
N ARG A 21 6.19 5.60 7.24
CA ARG A 21 6.06 5.74 5.79
C ARG A 21 7.38 5.33 5.14
N GLN A 22 7.64 4.03 5.16
CA GLN A 22 8.80 3.44 4.50
C GLN A 22 8.40 3.01 3.09
N PRO A 23 9.33 3.09 2.12
CA PRO A 23 9.15 2.51 0.81
C PRO A 23 8.71 1.04 0.93
N PRO A 24 7.85 0.56 0.03
CA PRO A 24 7.50 -0.85 0.00
C PRO A 24 8.71 -1.72 -0.35
N GLU A 25 8.57 -3.01 -0.11
CA GLU A 25 9.48 -4.00 -0.68
C GLU A 25 8.85 -4.53 -1.97
N THR A 26 9.67 -5.04 -2.89
CA THR A 26 9.13 -5.73 -4.07
C THR A 26 8.39 -7.02 -3.68
N GLY A 27 7.40 -7.39 -4.50
CA GLY A 27 6.62 -8.61 -4.35
C GLY A 27 5.10 -8.41 -4.34
N LEU A 28 4.39 -9.45 -3.91
CA LEU A 28 2.92 -9.51 -3.96
C LEU A 28 2.28 -8.86 -2.72
N TYR A 29 1.38 -7.92 -2.97
CA TYR A 29 0.52 -7.27 -1.98
C TYR A 29 -0.93 -7.65 -2.19
N VAL A 30 -1.64 -7.91 -1.09
CA VAL A 30 -3.06 -8.31 -1.12
C VAL A 30 -3.89 -7.32 -0.33
N SER A 31 -4.99 -6.89 -0.95
CA SER A 31 -6.01 -6.07 -0.31
C SER A 31 -6.72 -6.85 0.80
N THR A 32 -6.69 -6.28 2.00
CA THR A 32 -7.46 -6.76 3.17
C THR A 32 -8.79 -6.03 3.35
N ARG A 33 -9.02 -4.96 2.57
CA ARG A 33 -10.26 -4.17 2.52
C ARG A 33 -11.02 -4.46 1.23
N LYS A 34 -12.16 -3.80 1.01
CA LYS A 34 -12.97 -4.02 -0.21
C LYS A 34 -12.33 -3.31 -1.42
N PRO A 35 -12.25 -3.95 -2.60
CA PRO A 35 -12.59 -5.35 -2.85
C PRO A 35 -11.56 -6.31 -2.22
N LEU A 36 -12.08 -7.30 -1.48
CA LEU A 36 -11.27 -8.25 -0.71
C LEU A 36 -10.50 -9.17 -1.65
N GLY A 37 -9.21 -9.34 -1.38
CA GLY A 37 -8.37 -10.27 -2.14
C GLY A 37 -7.91 -9.78 -3.50
N MET A 38 -8.11 -8.49 -3.83
CA MET A 38 -7.42 -7.82 -4.93
C MET A 38 -5.90 -7.88 -4.71
N ARG A 39 -5.13 -8.04 -5.78
CA ARG A 39 -3.71 -8.41 -5.72
C ARG A 39 -2.90 -7.49 -6.61
N PHE A 40 -1.88 -6.89 -6.04
CA PHE A 40 -0.94 -6.03 -6.74
C PHE A 40 0.47 -6.59 -6.63
N VAL A 41 1.26 -6.45 -7.67
CA VAL A 41 2.68 -6.81 -7.67
C VAL A 41 3.47 -5.51 -7.68
N VAL A 42 4.27 -5.28 -6.65
CA VAL A 42 5.31 -4.25 -6.67
C VAL A 42 6.50 -4.86 -7.39
N GLU A 43 6.76 -4.42 -8.61
CA GLU A 43 7.86 -4.93 -9.43
C GLU A 43 9.19 -4.33 -9.03
N ASP A 44 9.18 -3.02 -8.79
CA ASP A 44 10.39 -2.27 -8.45
C ASP A 44 10.07 -1.05 -7.58
N VAL A 45 11.09 -0.58 -6.87
CA VAL A 45 11.04 0.64 -6.04
C VAL A 45 12.29 1.46 -6.33
N ILE A 46 12.10 2.55 -7.06
CA ILE A 46 13.18 3.45 -7.49
C ILE A 46 13.32 4.56 -6.46
N PHE A 47 14.54 4.80 -6.01
CA PHE A 47 14.86 5.86 -5.07
C PHE A 47 15.46 7.04 -5.82
N ASP A 48 15.06 8.25 -5.43
CA ASP A 48 15.74 9.46 -5.89
C ASP A 48 16.86 9.78 -4.90
N GLU A 49 18.10 9.82 -5.39
CA GLU A 49 19.28 10.11 -4.57
C GLU A 49 19.40 11.60 -4.22
N ASP A 50 18.72 12.48 -4.97
CA ASP A 50 18.72 13.93 -4.78
C ASP A 50 17.58 14.39 -3.86
N GLU A 51 16.51 13.59 -3.71
CA GLU A 51 15.35 13.90 -2.86
C GLU A 51 15.15 12.90 -1.71
N GLU A 52 15.57 13.28 -0.50
CA GLU A 52 15.48 12.43 0.69
C GLU A 52 14.03 12.03 1.00
N GLY A 53 13.75 10.73 0.85
CA GLY A 53 12.45 10.14 1.17
C GLY A 53 11.47 10.05 0.00
N PHE A 54 11.86 10.55 -1.19
CA PHE A 54 11.11 10.29 -2.41
C PHE A 54 11.46 8.92 -3.01
N PHE A 55 10.44 8.24 -3.51
CA PHE A 55 10.58 6.97 -4.21
C PHE A 55 9.40 6.78 -5.18
N LEU A 56 9.64 6.01 -6.24
CA LEU A 56 8.62 5.61 -7.20
C LEU A 56 8.38 4.11 -7.08
N VAL A 57 7.11 3.72 -7.02
CA VAL A 57 6.69 2.32 -6.93
C VAL A 57 6.13 1.89 -8.28
N GLN A 58 6.79 0.93 -8.94
CA GLN A 58 6.24 0.30 -10.14
C GLN A 58 5.28 -0.82 -9.72
N LEU A 59 4.01 -0.65 -10.06
CA LEU A 59 2.91 -1.49 -9.59
C LEU A 59 2.12 -2.08 -10.76
N ILE A 60 1.88 -3.39 -10.73
CA ILE A 60 1.01 -4.08 -11.69
C ILE A 60 -0.15 -4.75 -10.96
N ASP A 61 -1.38 -4.63 -11.46
CA ASP A 61 -2.47 -5.51 -11.02
C ASP A 61 -2.15 -6.95 -11.42
N LYS A 62 -2.26 -7.90 -10.48
CA LYS A 62 -1.87 -9.29 -10.74
C LYS A 62 -2.64 -9.92 -11.92
N ALA A 63 -3.87 -9.49 -12.21
CA ALA A 63 -4.60 -9.99 -13.37
C ALA A 63 -3.92 -9.63 -14.69
N SER A 64 -3.13 -8.55 -14.70
CA SER A 64 -2.36 -8.06 -15.85
C SER A 64 -0.88 -8.46 -15.81
N ALA A 65 -0.38 -9.06 -14.73
CA ALA A 65 1.04 -9.37 -14.57
C ALA A 65 1.60 -10.42 -15.56
N ASP A 66 0.75 -11.20 -16.23
CA ASP A 66 1.18 -12.14 -17.28
C ASP A 66 1.14 -11.50 -18.68
N ASP A 67 0.53 -10.32 -18.81
CA ASP A 67 0.41 -9.59 -20.06
C ASP A 67 1.58 -8.60 -20.20
N MET A 68 2.61 -9.02 -20.93
CA MET A 68 3.81 -8.21 -21.21
C MET A 68 3.51 -6.93 -22.02
N SER A 69 2.28 -6.71 -22.49
CA SER A 69 1.87 -5.47 -23.15
C SER A 69 1.33 -4.41 -22.19
N VAL A 70 1.05 -4.78 -20.94
CA VAL A 70 0.56 -3.85 -19.91
C VAL A 70 1.75 -3.23 -19.19
N MET A 71 1.87 -1.90 -19.29
CA MET A 71 2.78 -1.15 -18.43
C MET A 71 2.16 -1.01 -17.04
N GLY A 72 2.97 -1.20 -16.00
CA GLY A 72 2.56 -0.94 -14.63
C GLY A 72 2.26 0.54 -14.38
N ASP A 73 1.47 0.79 -13.35
CA ASP A 73 1.28 2.11 -12.78
C ASP A 73 2.54 2.50 -12.00
N GLU A 74 3.01 3.73 -12.18
CA GLU A 74 4.07 4.32 -11.38
C GLU A 74 3.43 5.22 -10.32
N LEU A 75 3.70 4.95 -9.05
CA LEU A 75 3.13 5.69 -7.93
C LEU A 75 4.20 6.43 -7.14
N ASP A 76 3.95 7.70 -6.84
CA ASP A 76 4.75 8.45 -5.89
C ASP A 76 4.49 7.98 -4.43
N PRO A 77 5.25 8.48 -3.43
CA PRO A 77 5.07 8.06 -2.05
C PRO A 77 3.65 8.31 -1.52
N ASP A 78 3.05 9.46 -1.81
CA ASP A 78 1.72 9.81 -1.31
C ASP A 78 0.63 8.96 -1.99
N GLU A 79 0.75 8.71 -3.29
CA GLU A 79 -0.13 7.81 -4.04
C GLU A 79 -0.05 6.37 -3.51
N TRP A 80 1.16 5.87 -3.26
CA TRP A 80 1.36 4.55 -2.65
C TRP A 80 0.69 4.46 -1.27
N PHE A 81 0.91 5.44 -0.39
CA PHE A 81 0.29 5.40 0.95
C PHE A 81 -1.22 5.61 0.91
N ALA A 82 -1.74 6.37 -0.05
CA ALA A 82 -3.17 6.48 -0.29
C ALA A 82 -3.76 5.13 -0.71
N LEU A 83 -3.08 4.40 -1.60
CA LEU A 83 -3.48 3.06 -2.04
C LEU A 83 -3.46 2.05 -0.87
N VAL A 84 -2.39 2.06 -0.06
CA VAL A 84 -2.26 1.23 1.14
C VAL A 84 -3.36 1.54 2.15
N ASP A 85 -3.68 2.81 2.39
CA ASP A 85 -4.79 3.17 3.28
C ASP A 85 -6.14 2.74 2.69
N GLN A 86 -6.39 2.98 1.40
CA GLN A 86 -7.64 2.63 0.75
C GLN A 86 -7.92 1.12 0.82
N TYR A 87 -6.92 0.29 0.49
CA TYR A 87 -7.11 -1.17 0.33
C TYR A 87 -6.55 -2.01 1.48
N GLY A 88 -5.84 -1.40 2.43
CA GLY A 88 -5.19 -2.12 3.53
C GLY A 88 -4.21 -3.16 3.00
N LEU A 89 -3.33 -2.77 2.08
CA LEU A 89 -2.41 -3.68 1.40
C LEU A 89 -1.43 -4.31 2.38
N VAL A 90 -1.29 -5.63 2.30
CA VAL A 90 -0.30 -6.40 3.07
C VAL A 90 0.56 -7.24 2.14
N LYS A 91 1.88 -7.21 2.35
CA LYS A 91 2.82 -8.07 1.62
C LYS A 91 2.56 -9.53 2.00
N THR A 92 2.38 -10.39 1.01
CA THR A 92 2.33 -11.84 1.25
C THR A 92 3.74 -12.37 1.39
N ARG A 93 3.98 -13.21 2.40
CA ARG A 93 5.18 -14.05 2.40
C ARG A 93 5.04 -15.05 1.26
N SER A 94 5.89 -14.90 0.24
CA SER A 94 6.11 -15.96 -0.76
C SER A 94 7.00 -17.05 -0.20
#